data_AF-A0AAV6Z3J8-F1
#
_entry.id   AF-A0AAV6Z3J8-F1
#
_cell.length_a   1.000
_cell.length_b   1.000
_cell.length_c   1.000
_cell.angle_alpha   90.00
_cell.angle_beta   90.00
_cell.angle_gamma   90.00
#
_symmetry.space_group_name_H-M   'P 1'
#
loop_
_entity.id
_entity.type
_entity.pdbx_description
1 polymer ?
#
loop_
_entity_poly.entity_id
_entity_poly.type
_entity_poly.pdbx_seq_one_letter_code
_entity_poly.pdbx_strand_id
1 'polypeptide(L)'
;AEKKQQLVAVINAMEETVSSAPQKEEESSPPASQQPTDPASPTVATTPEPVVADTVEKNTSKSADDEAEYEDGRGFGIGELVWGKLRGFSWWPGRIVSWWMTGRSRAAEGTRWVMWFGDGKFSVVCVEKLMPLSSFANTFHQATYSKQPMYRKAIYEVLQERNPYKEVYTEIWVEPEAAAYAPPPPAKKPRKSTEKPKVKEIIDERTRERLVYEVRQKSRSIEDICISCGSLIVSLEHPLFNGGMCQNCKNCFLECAYQYDDDGYQSYCTICCGGREVLMCGNNNCCRCFCVECVDLLVGPGAAQAAIKEDPWNCYMCGHKGVYGLLRRRDDWPTRLQLFFANNHDQEFDPPKLYPPIAADKRKPIRVLSLFDGIATGLLVLKDLGIQIDRYIASEVCEDSITVGMVRHQGKIMYVGDVRNITRKHIQEWGPFDLVIGGSPCNDLSIVNPARKGLFEGTGRLFFEFYRLLHEARPKEGDSRPFFWLFENVVAMGVSDKRDISRFLESNPVMIDAREVSAAHRARYFWGNLPGMNSKR
;
A
#
# COMPACT_ATOMS: atom_id res chain seq x y z
N ALA A 1 0.79 -45.60 29.09
CA ALA A 1 -0.16 -46.32 28.23
C ALA A 1 -1.61 -45.88 28.48
N GLU A 2 -2.04 -45.61 29.73
CA GLU A 2 -3.42 -45.19 30.04
C GLU A 2 -3.82 -43.78 29.54
N LYS A 3 -2.88 -42.82 29.45
CA LYS A 3 -3.20 -41.47 28.92
C LYS A 3 -3.43 -41.41 27.40
N LYS A 4 -3.13 -42.47 26.65
CA LYS A 4 -3.37 -42.54 25.19
C LYS A 4 -4.76 -43.13 24.87
N GLN A 5 -5.37 -43.89 25.79
CA GLN A 5 -6.72 -44.43 25.64
C GLN A 5 -7.81 -43.41 25.99
N GLN A 6 -7.54 -42.48 26.91
CA GLN A 6 -8.48 -41.39 27.23
C GLN A 6 -8.63 -40.35 26.12
N LEU A 7 -7.63 -40.19 25.23
CA LEU A 7 -7.71 -39.23 24.13
C LEU A 7 -8.52 -39.76 22.93
N VAL A 8 -8.57 -41.08 22.73
CA VAL A 8 -9.33 -41.72 21.65
C VAL A 8 -10.83 -41.82 21.99
N ALA A 9 -11.17 -41.97 23.27
CA ALA A 9 -12.57 -42.02 23.73
C ALA A 9 -13.30 -40.67 23.63
N VAL A 10 -12.59 -39.55 23.73
CA VAL A 10 -13.17 -38.20 23.63
C VAL A 10 -13.40 -37.78 22.18
N ILE A 11 -12.59 -38.28 21.24
CA ILE A 11 -12.73 -37.99 19.80
C ILE A 11 -13.97 -38.72 19.23
N ASN A 12 -14.22 -39.96 19.65
CA ASN A 12 -15.39 -40.72 19.18
C ASN A 12 -16.73 -40.27 19.79
N ALA A 13 -16.71 -39.47 20.87
CA ALA A 13 -17.93 -38.98 21.52
C ALA A 13 -18.46 -37.67 20.91
N MET A 14 -17.72 -37.02 20.01
CA MET A 14 -18.13 -35.77 19.35
C MET A 14 -18.74 -35.97 17.95
N GLU A 15 -18.79 -37.19 17.42
CA GLU A 15 -19.37 -37.47 16.09
C GLU A 15 -20.84 -37.93 16.10
N GLU A 16 -21.46 -38.16 17.26
CA GLU A 16 -22.83 -38.72 17.34
C GLU A 16 -23.98 -37.71 17.60
N THR A 17 -23.74 -36.41 17.57
CA THR A 17 -24.83 -35.42 17.73
C THR A 17 -24.81 -34.35 16.67
N VAL A 18 -25.37 -34.66 15.49
CA VAL A 18 -26.40 -33.87 14.78
C VAL A 18 -26.93 -34.75 13.63
N SER A 19 -28.09 -35.39 13.83
CA SER A 19 -28.94 -35.90 12.75
C SER A 19 -30.38 -35.51 13.02
N SER A 20 -30.94 -34.66 12.16
CA SER A 20 -32.37 -34.61 11.86
C SER A 20 -32.56 -34.00 10.47
N ALA A 21 -32.79 -34.87 9.47
CA ALA A 21 -33.22 -34.53 8.11
C ALA A 21 -34.71 -34.10 8.08
N PRO A 22 -35.24 -33.60 6.94
CA PRO A 22 -35.70 -34.55 5.91
C PRO A 22 -35.37 -34.18 4.46
N GLN A 23 -35.38 -35.25 3.66
CA GLN A 23 -35.01 -35.43 2.25
C GLN A 23 -35.97 -34.76 1.26
N LYS A 24 -35.48 -34.47 0.03
CA LYS A 24 -36.03 -35.05 -1.21
C LYS A 24 -35.24 -34.69 -2.49
N GLU A 25 -35.00 -35.75 -3.27
CA GLU A 25 -35.01 -35.83 -4.74
C GLU A 25 -33.86 -35.17 -5.53
N GLU A 26 -32.89 -36.00 -5.93
CA GLU A 26 -32.00 -35.74 -7.06
C GLU A 26 -32.35 -36.77 -8.17
N GLU A 27 -32.81 -36.24 -9.30
CA GLU A 27 -33.30 -36.98 -10.46
C GLU A 27 -32.18 -37.05 -11.52
N SER A 28 -31.86 -38.26 -11.95
CA SER A 28 -30.89 -38.59 -13.00
C SER A 28 -31.51 -38.45 -14.40
N SER A 29 -30.76 -37.94 -15.38
CA SER A 29 -30.70 -38.31 -16.84
C SER A 29 -29.96 -37.22 -17.67
N PRO A 30 -29.57 -37.42 -18.95
CA PRO A 30 -28.49 -38.28 -19.48
C PRO A 30 -27.55 -37.47 -20.46
N PRO A 31 -26.62 -38.09 -21.23
CA PRO A 31 -25.47 -37.39 -21.81
C PRO A 31 -25.66 -36.96 -23.28
N ALA A 32 -25.01 -35.86 -23.66
CA ALA A 32 -24.68 -35.45 -25.03
C ALA A 32 -23.61 -34.34 -24.94
N SER A 33 -22.64 -34.12 -25.82
CA SER A 33 -22.09 -34.80 -26.99
C SER A 33 -20.91 -33.94 -27.45
N GLN A 34 -19.79 -34.57 -27.81
CA GLN A 34 -18.81 -34.14 -28.83
C GLN A 34 -18.04 -32.80 -28.64
N GLN A 35 -16.73 -32.99 -28.44
CA GLN A 35 -15.57 -32.10 -28.65
C GLN A 35 -15.52 -31.48 -30.08
N PRO A 36 -14.78 -30.38 -30.33
CA PRO A 36 -13.30 -30.40 -30.48
C PRO A 36 -12.56 -29.21 -29.82
N THR A 37 -11.54 -29.44 -29.00
CA THR A 37 -10.08 -29.36 -29.30
C THR A 37 -9.57 -28.02 -29.86
N ASP A 38 -8.61 -27.44 -29.13
CA ASP A 38 -7.69 -26.38 -29.55
C ASP A 38 -7.14 -26.55 -30.98
N PRO A 39 -6.84 -25.46 -31.70
CA PRO A 39 -5.80 -25.48 -32.72
C PRO A 39 -4.49 -24.94 -32.15
N ALA A 40 -3.54 -25.86 -32.06
CA ALA A 40 -2.11 -25.60 -31.90
C ALA A 40 -1.53 -24.74 -33.04
N SER A 41 -0.36 -24.17 -32.74
CA SER A 41 0.62 -23.56 -33.62
C SER A 41 0.83 -24.28 -34.96
N PRO A 42 1.16 -23.56 -36.05
CA PRO A 42 1.78 -24.17 -37.22
C PRO A 42 3.29 -24.40 -36.98
N THR A 43 3.65 -25.69 -37.00
CA THR A 43 5.02 -26.21 -37.12
C THR A 43 5.46 -26.23 -38.60
N VAL A 44 6.78 -26.21 -38.84
CA VAL A 44 7.59 -26.81 -39.95
C VAL A 44 8.81 -25.87 -40.17
N ALA A 45 10.07 -26.29 -40.09
CA ALA A 45 10.66 -27.53 -40.59
C ALA A 45 11.76 -28.15 -39.70
N THR A 46 11.66 -29.46 -39.52
CA THR A 46 12.68 -30.51 -39.28
C THR A 46 13.54 -30.69 -40.56
N THR A 47 14.75 -31.26 -40.66
CA THR A 47 15.64 -32.20 -39.91
C THR A 47 17.05 -32.11 -40.61
N PRO A 48 18.14 -32.89 -40.32
CA PRO A 48 18.26 -34.17 -39.57
C PRO A 48 19.36 -34.26 -38.49
N GLU A 49 19.14 -35.20 -37.56
CA GLU A 49 20.15 -35.76 -36.65
C GLU A 49 21.07 -36.76 -37.38
N PRO A 50 22.29 -37.01 -36.83
CA PRO A 50 22.91 -38.30 -36.97
C PRO A 50 23.30 -38.97 -35.63
N VAL A 51 22.80 -40.19 -35.48
CA VAL A 51 23.40 -41.47 -35.02
C VAL A 51 24.01 -41.58 -33.60
N VAL A 52 23.42 -42.51 -32.84
CA VAL A 52 23.92 -43.07 -31.58
C VAL A 52 25.04 -44.08 -31.84
N ALA A 53 26.13 -44.01 -31.06
CA ALA A 53 27.11 -45.09 -30.92
C ALA A 53 27.54 -45.25 -29.45
N ASP A 54 27.86 -46.49 -29.09
CA ASP A 54 27.77 -47.11 -27.78
C ASP A 54 28.72 -46.64 -26.65
N THR A 55 28.30 -46.97 -25.43
CA THR A 55 29.01 -46.97 -24.14
C THR A 55 30.34 -47.73 -24.12
N VAL A 56 31.41 -47.11 -23.58
CA VAL A 56 32.47 -47.76 -22.76
C VAL A 56 33.07 -46.75 -21.75
N GLU A 57 33.25 -47.18 -20.49
CA GLU A 57 33.81 -46.42 -19.37
C GLU A 57 35.35 -46.22 -19.39
N LYS A 58 35.80 -45.17 -18.69
CA LYS A 58 37.08 -44.95 -17.97
C LYS A 58 38.40 -44.92 -18.77
N ASN A 59 38.98 -43.73 -18.94
CA ASN A 59 39.95 -43.14 -17.98
C ASN A 59 40.51 -41.82 -18.53
N THR A 60 40.72 -40.89 -17.61
CA THR A 60 41.32 -39.56 -17.78
C THR A 60 42.59 -39.55 -18.65
N SER A 61 42.49 -38.88 -19.80
CA SER A 61 43.61 -38.22 -20.46
C SER A 61 43.10 -36.94 -21.14
N LYS A 62 43.81 -35.83 -20.90
CA LYS A 62 43.52 -34.49 -21.42
C LYS A 62 43.57 -34.49 -22.95
N SER A 63 42.48 -34.09 -23.62
CA SER A 63 42.53 -33.36 -24.89
C SER A 63 41.13 -32.92 -25.37
N ALA A 64 41.03 -31.62 -25.70
CA ALA A 64 40.07 -30.98 -26.61
C ALA A 64 38.73 -30.37 -26.10
N ASP A 65 38.61 -30.01 -24.81
CA ASP A 65 37.42 -29.27 -24.31
C ASP A 65 37.74 -27.97 -23.54
N ASP A 66 39.00 -27.53 -23.52
CA ASP A 66 39.41 -26.23 -22.93
C ASP A 66 39.39 -25.08 -23.98
N GLU A 67 38.55 -25.16 -25.02
CA GLU A 67 38.23 -23.96 -25.80
C GLU A 67 37.13 -23.19 -25.08
N ALA A 68 37.50 -22.11 -24.41
CA ALA A 68 36.57 -21.18 -23.81
C ALA A 68 35.53 -20.74 -24.85
N GLU A 69 34.26 -20.90 -24.49
CA GLU A 69 33.13 -20.68 -25.39
C GLU A 69 33.13 -19.24 -25.91
N TYR A 70 33.08 -19.09 -27.24
CA TYR A 70 33.12 -17.82 -27.96
C TYR A 70 34.48 -17.10 -28.00
N GLU A 71 35.60 -17.78 -27.71
CA GLU A 71 36.95 -17.28 -27.98
C GLU A 71 37.41 -17.51 -29.43
N ASP A 72 36.49 -17.43 -30.40
CA ASP A 72 36.74 -17.67 -31.83
C ASP A 72 37.27 -16.42 -32.59
N GLY A 73 37.60 -15.34 -31.87
CA GLY A 73 38.06 -14.07 -32.45
C GLY A 73 37.01 -13.29 -33.23
N ARG A 74 35.74 -13.74 -33.25
CA ARG A 74 34.64 -13.09 -34.00
C ARG A 74 33.82 -12.10 -33.16
N GLY A 75 34.23 -11.85 -31.91
CA GLY A 75 33.60 -10.86 -31.01
C GLY A 75 32.36 -11.37 -30.27
N PHE A 76 31.87 -10.58 -29.31
CA PHE A 76 30.73 -10.87 -28.43
C PHE A 76 30.91 -12.12 -27.55
N GLY A 77 31.50 -11.92 -26.37
CA GLY A 77 31.66 -12.94 -25.34
C GLY A 77 30.42 -13.12 -24.45
N ILE A 78 30.43 -14.17 -23.62
CA ILE A 78 29.36 -14.45 -22.65
C ILE A 78 29.16 -13.25 -21.72
N GLY A 79 27.91 -12.88 -21.48
CA GLY A 79 27.54 -11.77 -20.61
C GLY A 79 27.43 -10.42 -21.32
N GLU A 80 27.92 -10.28 -22.55
CA GLU A 80 27.81 -9.03 -23.29
C GLU A 80 26.36 -8.69 -23.65
N LEU A 81 26.01 -7.42 -23.49
CA LEU A 81 24.73 -6.87 -23.91
C LEU A 81 24.78 -6.45 -25.39
N VAL A 82 23.82 -6.91 -26.17
CA VAL A 82 23.79 -6.75 -27.62
C VAL A 82 22.41 -6.34 -28.12
N TRP A 83 22.40 -5.77 -29.31
CA TRP A 83 21.23 -5.74 -30.18
C TRP A 83 21.33 -6.88 -31.18
N GLY A 84 20.28 -7.66 -31.34
CA GLY A 84 20.21 -8.72 -32.33
C GLY A 84 19.10 -8.49 -33.36
N LYS A 85 19.36 -8.91 -34.60
CA LYS A 85 18.41 -8.82 -35.71
C LYS A 85 17.89 -10.20 -36.14
N LEU A 86 16.63 -10.49 -35.83
CA LEU A 86 15.91 -11.66 -36.35
C LEU A 86 15.11 -11.31 -37.60
N ARG A 87 14.93 -12.29 -38.50
CA ARG A 87 14.13 -12.12 -39.72
C ARG A 87 12.67 -11.86 -39.33
N GLY A 88 12.09 -10.76 -39.84
CA GLY A 88 10.71 -10.36 -39.54
C GLY A 88 10.53 -9.53 -38.27
N PHE A 89 11.60 -9.29 -37.49
CA PHE A 89 11.55 -8.50 -36.26
C PHE A 89 12.42 -7.24 -36.38
N SER A 90 12.10 -6.21 -35.60
CA SER A 90 13.00 -5.06 -35.38
C SER A 90 14.26 -5.50 -34.62
N TRP A 91 15.31 -4.67 -34.61
CA TRP A 91 16.47 -4.91 -33.75
C TRP A 91 16.02 -4.95 -32.29
N TRP A 92 16.37 -6.02 -31.58
CA TRP A 92 15.88 -6.33 -30.24
C TRP A 92 17.05 -6.49 -29.26
N PRO A 93 16.97 -5.99 -28.01
CA PRO A 93 18.05 -6.14 -27.05
C PRO A 93 18.13 -7.57 -26.47
N GLY A 94 19.33 -8.07 -26.25
CA GLY A 94 19.58 -9.37 -25.64
C GLY A 94 20.94 -9.44 -24.95
N ARG A 95 21.19 -10.57 -24.29
CA ARG A 95 22.47 -10.90 -23.65
C ARG A 95 23.05 -12.16 -24.29
N ILE A 96 24.35 -12.17 -24.55
CA ILE A 96 25.06 -13.39 -24.94
C ILE A 96 25.10 -14.33 -23.75
N VAL A 97 24.64 -15.56 -23.96
CA VAL A 97 24.62 -16.61 -22.95
C VAL A 97 25.29 -17.85 -23.50
N SER A 98 25.62 -18.76 -22.60
CA SER A 98 26.13 -20.05 -23.02
C SER A 98 25.03 -21.02 -23.47
N TRP A 99 25.38 -21.95 -24.34
CA TRP A 99 24.56 -23.12 -24.66
C TRP A 99 24.09 -23.91 -23.43
N TRP A 100 24.86 -24.01 -22.33
CA TRP A 100 24.42 -24.75 -21.14
C TRP A 100 23.17 -24.14 -20.50
N MET A 101 23.00 -22.82 -20.58
CA MET A 101 21.81 -22.12 -20.06
C MET A 101 20.56 -22.41 -20.87
N THR A 102 20.72 -22.87 -22.12
CA THR A 102 19.60 -23.13 -23.03
C THR A 102 19.11 -24.57 -22.99
N GLY A 103 19.90 -25.49 -22.41
CA GLY A 103 19.64 -26.93 -22.48
C GLY A 103 19.62 -27.46 -23.92
N ARG A 104 20.48 -26.90 -24.79
CA ARG A 104 20.62 -27.26 -26.22
C ARG A 104 22.09 -27.47 -26.58
N SER A 105 22.38 -27.89 -27.80
CA SER A 105 23.75 -28.06 -28.29
C SER A 105 24.52 -26.75 -28.44
N ARG A 106 25.86 -26.86 -28.49
CA ARG A 106 26.79 -25.75 -28.73
C ARG A 106 26.41 -25.01 -30.01
N ALA A 107 26.49 -23.68 -29.96
CA ALA A 107 26.27 -22.84 -31.14
C ALA A 107 27.35 -23.15 -32.20
N ALA A 108 26.97 -23.16 -33.47
CA ALA A 108 27.93 -23.34 -34.57
C ALA A 108 28.92 -22.16 -34.61
N GLU A 109 30.10 -22.38 -35.20
CA GLU A 109 31.12 -21.34 -35.37
C GLU A 109 30.53 -20.10 -36.07
N GLY A 110 30.84 -18.89 -35.56
CA GLY A 110 30.27 -17.64 -36.08
C GLY A 110 28.82 -17.36 -35.64
N THR A 111 28.28 -18.11 -34.70
CA THR A 111 26.98 -17.84 -34.07
C THR A 111 27.09 -17.75 -32.55
N ARG A 112 26.10 -17.12 -31.91
CA ARG A 112 25.98 -16.97 -30.45
C ARG A 112 24.58 -17.32 -29.97
N TRP A 113 24.48 -17.92 -28.79
CA TRP A 113 23.21 -17.97 -28.07
C TRP A 113 22.89 -16.61 -27.46
N VAL A 114 21.73 -16.07 -27.80
CA VAL A 114 21.21 -14.80 -27.28
C VAL A 114 19.96 -15.08 -26.46
N MET A 115 19.95 -14.61 -25.22
CA MET A 115 18.76 -14.51 -24.39
C MET A 115 18.11 -13.14 -24.61
N TRP A 116 16.86 -13.10 -25.04
CA TRP A 116 16.16 -11.86 -25.36
C TRP A 116 15.54 -11.23 -24.11
N PHE A 117 15.75 -9.93 -23.93
CA PHE A 117 15.02 -9.17 -22.92
C PHE A 117 13.53 -9.06 -23.30
N GLY A 118 12.66 -8.98 -22.30
CA GLY A 118 11.21 -8.91 -22.44
C GLY A 118 10.51 -10.25 -22.23
N ASP A 119 10.89 -11.29 -22.99
CA ASP A 119 10.27 -12.63 -22.94
C ASP A 119 11.21 -13.75 -22.47
N GLY A 120 12.52 -13.48 -22.35
CA GLY A 120 13.51 -14.43 -21.83
C GLY A 120 13.80 -15.61 -22.76
N LYS A 121 13.34 -15.58 -24.02
CA LYS A 121 13.58 -16.68 -24.95
C LYS A 121 15.02 -16.69 -25.46
N PHE A 122 15.44 -17.87 -25.90
CA PHE A 122 16.78 -18.08 -26.45
C PHE A 122 16.73 -18.23 -27.97
N SER A 123 17.73 -17.71 -28.67
CA SER A 123 17.91 -17.96 -30.10
C SER A 123 19.39 -17.99 -30.45
N VAL A 124 19.74 -18.80 -31.45
CA VAL A 124 21.08 -18.75 -32.07
C VAL A 124 21.08 -17.65 -33.12
N VAL A 125 22.04 -16.73 -33.02
CA VAL A 125 22.14 -15.56 -33.90
C VAL A 125 23.54 -15.49 -34.49
N CYS A 126 23.64 -15.29 -35.82
CA CYS A 126 24.90 -15.03 -36.50
C CYS A 126 25.54 -13.74 -35.97
N VAL A 127 26.86 -13.74 -35.77
CA VAL A 127 27.63 -12.58 -35.29
C VAL A 127 27.36 -11.33 -36.14
N GLU A 128 27.22 -11.49 -37.46
CA GLU A 128 26.92 -10.40 -38.42
C GLU A 128 25.55 -9.72 -38.18
N LYS A 129 24.66 -10.37 -37.43
CA LYS A 129 23.34 -9.85 -37.05
C LYS A 129 23.30 -9.34 -35.61
N LEU A 130 24.48 -9.17 -35.00
CA LEU A 130 24.66 -8.60 -33.67
C LEU A 130 25.34 -7.24 -33.76
N MET A 131 24.92 -6.33 -32.89
CA MET A 131 25.55 -5.02 -32.69
C MET A 131 25.74 -4.81 -31.20
N PRO A 132 26.82 -4.14 -30.74
CA PRO A 132 26.99 -3.82 -29.33
C PRO A 132 25.83 -2.96 -28.82
N LEU A 133 25.42 -3.12 -27.56
CA LEU A 133 24.34 -2.32 -26.97
C LEU A 133 24.58 -0.79 -27.09
N SER A 134 25.84 -0.37 -27.11
CA SER A 134 26.25 1.03 -27.34
C SER A 134 25.75 1.63 -28.66
N SER A 135 25.38 0.79 -29.64
CA SER A 135 24.82 1.21 -30.93
C SER A 135 23.34 1.63 -30.88
N PHE A 136 22.82 1.94 -29.68
CA PHE A 136 21.42 2.25 -29.39
C PHE A 136 20.78 3.21 -30.41
N ALA A 137 21.46 4.30 -30.76
CA ALA A 137 20.93 5.31 -31.68
C ALA A 137 20.58 4.75 -33.08
N ASN A 138 21.28 3.70 -33.52
CA ASN A 138 21.12 3.10 -34.85
C ASN A 138 20.18 1.89 -34.84
N THR A 139 20.02 1.23 -33.69
CA THR A 139 19.27 -0.03 -33.56
C THR A 139 17.91 0.16 -32.91
N PHE A 140 17.73 1.18 -32.07
CA PHE A 140 16.46 1.44 -31.41
C PHE A 140 15.35 1.81 -32.41
N HIS A 141 14.22 1.11 -32.34
CA HIS A 141 13.12 1.30 -33.27
C HIS A 141 11.89 1.93 -32.60
N GLN A 142 11.77 3.27 -32.70
CA GLN A 142 10.71 4.07 -32.07
C GLN A 142 9.29 3.55 -32.37
N ALA A 143 9.01 3.15 -33.61
CA ALA A 143 7.67 2.68 -33.98
C ALA A 143 7.30 1.35 -33.30
N THR A 144 8.28 0.47 -33.07
CA THR A 144 8.05 -0.79 -32.33
C THR A 144 7.88 -0.50 -30.84
N TYR A 145 8.70 0.42 -30.31
CA TYR A 145 8.54 0.91 -28.93
C TYR A 145 7.14 1.44 -28.67
N SER A 146 6.57 2.25 -29.57
CA SER A 146 5.22 2.78 -29.39
C SER A 146 4.09 1.74 -29.53
N LYS A 147 4.30 0.64 -30.27
CA LYS A 147 3.23 -0.30 -30.61
C LYS A 147 3.28 -1.62 -29.84
N GLN A 148 4.47 -2.07 -29.41
CA GLN A 148 4.65 -3.37 -28.78
C GLN A 148 5.08 -3.24 -27.31
N PRO A 149 4.21 -3.54 -26.34
CA PRO A 149 4.54 -3.49 -24.91
C PRO A 149 5.76 -4.35 -24.54
N MET A 150 5.92 -5.51 -25.21
CA MET A 150 7.05 -6.41 -24.98
C MET A 150 8.39 -5.79 -25.38
N TYR A 151 8.43 -4.98 -26.45
CA TYR A 151 9.62 -4.23 -26.84
C TYR A 151 9.96 -3.15 -25.80
N ARG A 152 8.96 -2.44 -25.28
CA ARG A 152 9.19 -1.46 -24.20
C ARG A 152 9.80 -2.10 -22.96
N LYS A 153 9.25 -3.25 -22.55
CA LYS A 153 9.76 -4.06 -21.44
C LYS A 153 11.21 -4.47 -21.68
N ALA A 154 11.53 -4.97 -22.88
CA ALA A 154 12.87 -5.38 -23.26
C ALA A 154 13.90 -4.23 -23.19
N ILE A 155 13.51 -3.03 -23.66
CA ILE A 155 14.36 -1.83 -23.60
C ILE A 155 14.59 -1.38 -22.16
N TYR A 156 13.58 -1.47 -21.30
CA TYR A 156 13.73 -1.12 -19.90
C TYR A 156 14.67 -2.08 -19.16
N GLU A 157 14.50 -3.39 -19.34
CA GLU A 157 15.34 -4.41 -18.70
C GLU A 157 16.81 -4.29 -19.10
N VAL A 158 17.11 -4.11 -20.38
CA VAL A 158 18.51 -3.98 -20.83
C VAL A 158 19.17 -2.70 -20.31
N LEU A 159 18.41 -1.61 -20.12
CA LEU A 159 18.93 -0.35 -19.56
C LEU A 159 19.15 -0.44 -18.05
N GLN A 160 18.32 -1.19 -17.32
CA GLN A 160 18.57 -1.46 -15.91
C GLN A 160 19.87 -2.25 -15.71
N GLU A 161 20.12 -3.21 -16.59
CA GLU A 161 21.31 -4.05 -16.51
C GLU A 161 22.60 -3.33 -16.92
N ARG A 162 22.50 -2.39 -17.88
CA ARG A 162 23.62 -1.53 -18.28
C ARG A 162 23.98 -0.49 -17.21
N ASN A 163 23.16 -0.30 -16.18
CA ASN A 163 23.38 0.78 -15.21
C ASN A 163 24.73 0.58 -14.47
N PRO A 164 25.75 1.43 -14.68
CA PRO A 164 27.10 1.18 -14.18
C PRO A 164 27.25 1.35 -12.66
N TYR A 165 26.18 1.75 -11.96
CA TYR A 165 26.20 2.15 -10.54
C TYR A 165 26.07 0.97 -9.57
N LYS A 166 26.71 -0.17 -9.88
CA LYS A 166 26.98 -1.23 -8.90
C LYS A 166 28.32 -1.06 -8.19
N GLU A 167 29.19 -0.18 -8.67
CA GLU A 167 30.45 0.17 -8.02
C GLU A 167 30.52 1.69 -7.85
N VAL A 168 31.06 2.16 -6.72
CA VAL A 168 31.18 3.57 -6.27
C VAL A 168 29.96 4.11 -5.50
N TYR A 169 30.01 3.88 -4.19
CA TYR A 169 29.29 4.68 -3.19
C TYR A 169 29.88 6.09 -3.07
N THR A 170 29.04 7.01 -2.55
CA THR A 170 29.39 8.28 -1.89
C THR A 170 29.84 9.43 -2.79
N GLU A 171 28.90 10.29 -3.18
CA GLU A 171 28.85 11.69 -2.74
C GLU A 171 27.63 12.43 -3.33
N ILE A 172 27.21 13.45 -2.57
CA ILE A 172 26.07 14.35 -2.73
C ILE A 172 25.67 14.62 -4.19
N TRP A 173 24.43 14.25 -4.55
CA TRP A 173 23.73 14.82 -5.68
C TRP A 173 22.62 15.74 -5.17
N VAL A 174 22.83 17.03 -5.36
CA VAL A 174 21.82 18.09 -5.22
C VAL A 174 20.90 18.01 -6.44
N GLU A 175 19.59 17.89 -6.23
CA GLU A 175 18.60 17.99 -7.30
C GLU A 175 18.61 19.41 -7.90
N PRO A 176 18.52 19.57 -9.24
CA PRO A 176 17.96 20.78 -9.81
C PRO A 176 16.44 20.75 -9.68
N GLU A 177 15.85 21.85 -9.19
CA GLU A 177 14.42 22.08 -9.12
C GLU A 177 13.71 21.71 -10.43
N ALA A 178 13.00 20.59 -10.42
CA ALA A 178 11.94 20.30 -11.37
C ALA A 178 10.62 20.30 -10.61
N ALA A 179 10.12 21.52 -10.40
CA ALA A 179 8.72 21.74 -10.11
C ALA A 179 7.85 21.10 -11.21
N ALA A 180 6.71 20.56 -10.75
CA ALA A 180 5.49 20.30 -11.51
C ALA A 180 5.55 19.20 -12.58
N TYR A 181 4.90 18.08 -12.30
CA TYR A 181 3.56 17.82 -12.86
C TYR A 181 2.86 16.81 -11.96
N ALA A 182 2.01 17.31 -11.06
CA ALA A 182 0.93 16.48 -10.55
C ALA A 182 0.05 16.08 -11.74
N PRO A 183 -0.46 14.83 -11.82
CA PRO A 183 -1.45 14.49 -12.84
C PRO A 183 -2.62 15.47 -12.73
N PRO A 184 -3.20 15.93 -13.86
CA PRO A 184 -4.34 16.84 -13.82
C PRO A 184 -5.48 16.21 -13.01
N PRO A 185 -6.23 16.99 -12.23
CA PRO A 185 -7.36 16.46 -11.47
C PRO A 185 -8.34 15.76 -12.42
N PRO A 186 -8.92 14.61 -12.02
CA PRO A 186 -9.88 13.90 -12.84
C PRO A 186 -11.06 14.81 -13.22
N ALA A 187 -11.64 14.59 -14.41
CA ALA A 187 -12.75 15.39 -14.92
C ALA A 187 -13.93 15.43 -13.92
N LYS A 188 -14.34 16.64 -13.53
CA LYS A 188 -15.22 16.98 -12.40
C LYS A 188 -16.70 16.68 -12.63
N LYS A 189 -17.06 15.40 -12.76
CA LYS A 189 -18.45 14.97 -12.59
C LYS A 189 -18.69 14.64 -11.12
N PRO A 190 -19.90 14.90 -10.58
CA PRO A 190 -20.25 14.42 -9.25
C PRO A 190 -19.98 12.92 -9.16
N ARG A 191 -19.34 12.51 -8.07
CA ARG A 191 -19.01 11.10 -7.89
C ARG A 191 -20.18 10.39 -7.23
N LYS A 192 -20.63 9.30 -7.84
CA LYS A 192 -21.55 8.37 -7.18
C LYS A 192 -20.77 7.56 -6.15
N SER A 193 -21.22 7.57 -4.90
CA SER A 193 -20.65 6.72 -3.86
C SER A 193 -20.85 5.25 -4.24
N THR A 194 -19.79 4.46 -4.13
CA THR A 194 -19.74 3.03 -4.47
C THR A 194 -20.29 2.14 -3.36
N GLU A 195 -20.42 2.65 -2.13
CA GLU A 195 -20.89 1.90 -0.96
C GLU A 195 -22.33 2.26 -0.56
N LYS A 196 -23.08 1.27 -0.05
CA LYS A 196 -24.45 1.48 0.46
C LYS A 196 -24.40 2.32 1.75
N PRO A 197 -25.36 3.24 1.98
CA PRO A 197 -25.41 4.01 3.22
C PRO A 197 -25.43 3.11 4.45
N LYS A 198 -24.44 3.27 5.35
CA LYS A 198 -24.37 2.50 6.60
C LYS A 198 -25.44 2.91 7.62
N VAL A 199 -25.98 4.13 7.51
CA VAL A 199 -27.11 4.57 8.32
C VAL A 199 -28.40 3.95 7.75
N LYS A 200 -28.77 2.81 8.30
CA LYS A 200 -30.01 2.07 7.97
C LYS A 200 -31.18 2.40 8.91
N GLU A 201 -31.10 3.52 9.63
CA GLU A 201 -32.28 4.10 10.28
C GLU A 201 -32.88 5.15 9.37
N ILE A 202 -34.06 4.80 8.88
CA ILE A 202 -34.98 5.61 8.10
C ILE A 202 -35.34 6.84 8.93
N ILE A 203 -34.61 7.94 8.75
CA ILE A 203 -35.17 9.26 9.00
C ILE A 203 -35.70 9.71 7.65
N ASP A 204 -37.02 9.87 7.59
CA ASP A 204 -37.73 10.39 6.41
C ASP A 204 -37.03 11.65 5.92
N GLU A 205 -36.54 11.64 4.67
CA GLU A 205 -35.85 12.77 4.03
C GLU A 205 -36.68 14.07 4.18
N ARG A 206 -38.01 13.97 4.13
CA ARG A 206 -38.93 15.11 4.34
C ARG A 206 -38.87 15.70 5.74
N THR A 207 -38.53 14.90 6.75
CA THR A 207 -38.39 15.37 8.14
C THR A 207 -37.16 16.25 8.29
N ARG A 208 -36.02 15.85 7.70
CA ARG A 208 -34.80 16.66 7.72
C ARG A 208 -34.99 17.98 6.99
N GLU A 209 -35.61 17.96 5.81
CA GLU A 209 -35.95 19.16 5.03
C GLU A 209 -36.82 20.14 5.82
N ARG A 210 -37.90 19.64 6.43
CA ARG A 210 -38.81 20.44 7.26
C ARG A 210 -38.08 21.08 8.43
N LEU A 211 -37.26 20.32 9.16
CA LEU A 211 -36.54 20.85 10.32
C LEU A 211 -35.52 21.91 9.93
N VAL A 212 -34.81 21.72 8.80
CA VAL A 212 -33.91 22.75 8.26
C VAL A 212 -34.68 24.00 7.82
N TYR A 213 -35.89 23.84 7.27
CA TYR A 213 -36.77 24.97 6.97
C TYR A 213 -37.19 25.72 8.24
N GLU A 214 -37.58 25.04 9.31
CA GLU A 214 -37.88 25.64 10.63
C GLU A 214 -36.68 26.46 11.16
N VAL A 215 -35.46 25.95 11.01
CA VAL A 215 -34.22 26.69 11.37
C VAL A 215 -34.07 27.96 10.52
N ARG A 216 -34.31 27.91 9.20
CA ARG A 216 -34.28 29.10 8.34
C ARG A 216 -35.31 30.15 8.75
N GLN A 217 -36.49 29.70 9.19
CA GLN A 217 -37.55 30.56 9.71
C GLN A 217 -37.29 31.05 11.15
N LYS A 218 -36.14 30.70 11.74
CA LYS A 218 -35.75 31.02 13.13
C LYS A 218 -36.73 30.49 14.18
N SER A 219 -37.52 29.47 13.84
CA SER A 219 -38.44 28.82 14.77
C SER A 219 -37.79 27.66 15.53
N ARG A 220 -36.51 27.34 15.23
CA ARG A 220 -35.72 26.29 15.87
C ARG A 220 -34.23 26.63 15.81
N SER A 221 -33.45 26.25 16.82
CA SER A 221 -31.98 26.34 16.75
C SER A 221 -31.41 25.22 15.90
N ILE A 222 -30.34 25.51 15.14
CA ILE A 222 -29.60 24.47 14.39
C ILE A 222 -28.91 23.47 15.31
N GLU A 223 -28.64 23.86 16.56
CA GLU A 223 -28.00 23.03 17.58
C GLU A 223 -28.96 21.99 18.17
N ASP A 224 -30.27 22.21 18.05
CA ASP A 224 -31.32 21.30 18.55
C ASP A 224 -31.66 20.18 17.56
N ILE A 225 -31.00 20.15 16.39
CA ILE A 225 -31.20 19.11 15.39
C ILE A 225 -29.87 18.48 15.00
N CYS A 226 -29.89 17.18 14.73
CA CYS A 226 -28.76 16.50 14.12
C CYS A 226 -28.59 16.98 12.68
N ILE A 227 -27.57 17.80 12.40
CA ILE A 227 -27.38 18.34 11.04
C ILE A 227 -26.99 17.25 10.03
N SER A 228 -26.54 16.09 10.49
CA SER A 228 -26.17 14.94 9.65
C SER A 228 -27.40 14.18 9.13
N CYS A 229 -28.43 13.96 9.97
CA CYS A 229 -29.58 13.10 9.61
C CYS A 229 -30.96 13.69 9.88
N GLY A 230 -31.08 14.80 10.63
CA GLY A 230 -32.37 15.40 11.00
C GLY A 230 -33.00 14.86 12.29
N SER A 231 -32.34 13.98 13.05
CA SER A 231 -32.85 13.56 14.37
C SER A 231 -32.96 14.72 15.36
N LEU A 232 -34.02 14.74 16.15
CA LEU A 232 -34.19 15.68 17.28
C LEU A 232 -33.49 15.21 18.56
N ILE A 233 -33.03 13.95 18.60
CA ILE A 233 -32.32 13.38 19.74
C ILE A 233 -30.83 13.70 19.58
N VAL A 234 -30.47 14.95 19.89
CA VAL A 234 -29.08 15.42 19.87
C VAL A 234 -28.39 15.00 21.17
N SER A 235 -27.23 14.34 21.03
CA SER A 235 -26.41 13.93 22.19
C SER A 235 -25.10 14.69 22.29
N LEU A 236 -24.66 15.33 21.21
CA LEU A 236 -23.45 16.15 21.15
C LEU A 236 -23.54 17.15 20.00
N GLU A 237 -22.61 18.08 19.97
CA GLU A 237 -22.45 19.02 18.86
C GLU A 237 -21.60 18.43 17.72
N HIS A 238 -21.95 18.72 16.47
CA HIS A 238 -21.18 18.29 15.31
C HIS A 238 -19.75 18.89 15.34
N PRO A 239 -18.69 18.09 15.13
CA PRO A 239 -17.32 18.52 15.42
C PRO A 239 -16.79 19.59 14.45
N LEU A 240 -17.29 19.62 13.20
CA LEU A 240 -16.78 20.50 12.14
C LEU A 240 -17.61 21.77 11.91
N PHE A 241 -18.91 21.71 12.20
CA PHE A 241 -19.89 22.74 11.82
C PHE A 241 -20.85 23.00 12.98
N ASN A 242 -21.40 24.20 13.05
CA ASN A 242 -22.45 24.52 14.03
C ASN A 242 -23.69 23.68 13.76
N GLY A 243 -24.20 23.05 14.81
CA GLY A 243 -25.32 22.12 14.73
C GLY A 243 -25.17 20.93 15.68
N GLY A 244 -26.28 20.26 15.95
CA GLY A 244 -26.33 19.06 16.78
C GLY A 244 -25.90 17.81 16.01
N MET A 245 -25.67 16.72 16.74
CA MET A 245 -25.34 15.40 16.25
C MET A 245 -25.94 14.34 17.19
N CYS A 246 -26.64 13.36 16.63
CA CYS A 246 -27.18 12.23 17.40
C CYS A 246 -26.12 11.13 17.58
N GLN A 247 -26.35 10.22 18.52
CA GLN A 247 -25.41 9.14 18.85
C GLN A 247 -25.14 8.21 17.65
N ASN A 248 -26.14 7.89 16.84
CA ASN A 248 -25.96 7.04 15.66
C ASN A 248 -25.08 7.71 14.60
N CYS A 249 -25.28 9.02 14.37
CA CYS A 249 -24.41 9.78 13.49
C CYS A 249 -22.99 9.91 14.05
N LYS A 250 -22.81 10.02 15.38
CA LYS A 250 -21.49 10.00 16.02
C LYS A 250 -20.74 8.71 15.69
N ASN A 251 -21.39 7.56 15.86
CA ASN A 251 -20.79 6.26 15.57
C ASN A 251 -20.41 6.16 14.08
N CYS A 252 -21.33 6.53 13.18
CA CYS A 252 -21.06 6.57 11.74
C CYS A 252 -19.90 7.51 11.39
N PHE A 253 -19.80 8.67 12.06
CA PHE A 253 -18.69 9.60 11.85
C PHE A 253 -17.35 9.03 12.30
N LEU A 254 -17.30 8.34 13.44
CA LEU A 254 -16.10 7.67 13.91
C LEU A 254 -15.61 6.61 12.93
N GLU A 255 -16.52 5.88 12.29
CA GLU A 255 -16.19 4.87 11.28
C GLU A 255 -15.76 5.47 9.94
N CYS A 256 -16.47 6.50 9.44
CA CYS A 256 -16.41 6.91 8.04
C CYS A 256 -15.54 8.14 7.77
N ALA A 257 -15.26 8.99 8.77
CA ALA A 257 -14.64 10.30 8.52
C ALA A 257 -13.22 10.23 7.93
N TYR A 258 -12.50 9.12 8.15
CA TYR A 258 -11.16 8.87 7.62
C TYR A 258 -11.12 7.73 6.58
N GLN A 259 -12.25 7.41 5.94
CA GLN A 259 -12.27 6.52 4.78
C GLN A 259 -12.07 7.31 3.50
N TYR A 260 -11.21 6.80 2.62
CA TYR A 260 -10.84 7.39 1.35
C TYR A 260 -10.98 6.36 0.23
N ASP A 261 -11.42 6.80 -0.93
CA ASP A 261 -11.51 5.97 -2.13
C ASP A 261 -10.20 6.05 -2.93
N ASP A 262 -10.09 5.22 -3.98
CA ASP A 262 -8.90 5.11 -4.84
C ASP A 262 -8.52 6.42 -5.55
N ASP A 263 -9.45 7.39 -5.60
CA ASP A 263 -9.21 8.74 -6.14
C ASP A 263 -8.51 9.68 -5.13
N GLY A 264 -8.24 9.20 -3.91
CA GLY A 264 -7.60 9.96 -2.83
C GLY A 264 -8.54 10.93 -2.10
N TYR A 265 -9.84 10.95 -2.43
CA TYR A 265 -10.86 11.74 -1.74
C TYR A 265 -11.61 10.90 -0.70
N GLN A 266 -12.23 11.58 0.26
CA GLN A 266 -13.08 10.94 1.25
C GLN A 266 -14.20 10.14 0.56
N SER A 267 -14.42 8.91 1.03
CA SER A 267 -15.46 8.03 0.52
C SER A 267 -16.86 8.59 0.73
N TYR A 268 -17.02 9.38 1.78
CA TYR A 268 -18.31 9.89 2.27
C TYR A 268 -18.33 11.40 2.45
N CYS A 269 -19.53 11.96 2.52
CA CYS A 269 -19.75 13.37 2.83
C CYS A 269 -19.14 13.76 4.20
N THR A 270 -18.37 14.85 4.24
CA THR A 270 -17.78 15.45 5.45
C THR A 270 -18.82 15.82 6.54
N ILE A 271 -20.09 16.03 6.17
CA ILE A 271 -21.17 16.42 7.10
C ILE A 271 -21.95 15.21 7.62
N CYS A 272 -22.45 14.36 6.73
CA CYS A 272 -23.37 13.29 7.10
C CYS A 272 -22.75 11.89 7.09
N CYS A 273 -21.49 11.74 6.66
CA CYS A 273 -20.83 10.44 6.50
C CYS A 273 -21.63 9.45 5.62
N GLY A 274 -22.40 9.99 4.68
CA GLY A 274 -23.16 9.26 3.67
C GLY A 274 -23.23 10.06 2.37
N GLY A 275 -24.40 10.04 1.73
CA GLY A 275 -24.68 10.75 0.49
C GLY A 275 -24.33 9.92 -0.74
N ARG A 276 -25.29 9.82 -1.67
CA ARG A 276 -25.13 9.04 -2.91
C ARG A 276 -24.26 9.73 -3.94
N GLU A 277 -24.27 11.05 -3.96
CA GLU A 277 -23.57 11.89 -4.93
C GLU A 277 -22.83 13.01 -4.20
N VAL A 278 -21.53 13.12 -4.44
CA VAL A 278 -20.65 14.05 -3.71
C VAL A 278 -19.87 15.00 -4.63
N LEU A 279 -19.69 16.22 -4.12
CA LEU A 279 -18.85 17.29 -4.65
C LEU A 279 -17.45 17.18 -4.04
N MET A 280 -16.43 17.10 -4.88
CA MET A 280 -15.03 17.00 -4.48
C MET A 280 -14.40 18.39 -4.39
N CYS A 281 -13.63 18.65 -3.33
CA CYS A 281 -12.93 19.92 -3.17
C CYS A 281 -11.84 20.12 -4.24
N GLY A 282 -11.80 21.29 -4.88
CA GLY A 282 -10.75 21.66 -5.84
C GLY A 282 -9.47 22.22 -5.21
N ASN A 283 -9.47 22.53 -3.91
CA ASN A 283 -8.27 23.01 -3.23
C ASN A 283 -7.19 21.92 -3.15
N ASN A 284 -5.95 22.26 -3.47
CA ASN A 284 -4.80 21.37 -3.38
C ASN A 284 -4.67 20.80 -1.95
N ASN A 285 -4.32 19.52 -1.86
CA ASN A 285 -4.17 18.77 -0.61
C ASN A 285 -5.44 18.67 0.26
N CYS A 286 -6.62 19.04 -0.27
CA CYS A 286 -7.89 18.84 0.41
C CYS A 286 -8.66 17.67 -0.21
N CYS A 287 -8.86 16.62 0.59
CA CYS A 287 -9.53 15.40 0.17
C CYS A 287 -11.02 15.36 0.56
N ARG A 288 -11.62 16.51 0.95
CA ARG A 288 -12.98 16.52 1.50
C ARG A 288 -14.06 16.47 0.43
N CYS A 289 -15.14 15.77 0.75
CA CYS A 289 -16.32 15.61 -0.09
C CYS A 289 -17.59 16.13 0.60
N PHE A 290 -18.53 16.69 -0.16
CA PHE A 290 -19.83 17.17 0.34
C PHE A 290 -20.96 16.64 -0.53
N CYS A 291 -21.95 15.96 0.04
CA CYS A 291 -23.07 15.46 -0.76
C CYS A 291 -24.00 16.58 -1.23
N VAL A 292 -24.57 16.41 -2.41
CA VAL A 292 -25.51 17.36 -3.05
C VAL A 292 -26.65 17.73 -2.09
N GLU A 293 -27.25 16.73 -1.44
CA GLU A 293 -28.33 16.91 -0.47
C GLU A 293 -27.92 17.81 0.71
N CYS A 294 -26.78 17.55 1.37
CA CYS A 294 -26.35 18.39 2.49
C CYS A 294 -26.10 19.84 2.07
N VAL A 295 -25.55 20.03 0.87
CA VAL A 295 -25.29 21.36 0.32
C VAL A 295 -26.59 22.10 0.05
N ASP A 296 -27.53 21.48 -0.66
CA ASP A 296 -28.79 22.14 -1.01
C ASP A 296 -29.66 22.43 0.23
N LEU A 297 -29.60 21.56 1.24
CA LEU A 297 -30.33 21.79 2.50
C LEU A 297 -29.69 22.86 3.38
N LEU A 298 -28.40 22.72 3.70
CA LEU A 298 -27.76 23.56 4.72
C LEU A 298 -27.22 24.87 4.14
N VAL A 299 -26.79 24.89 2.89
CA VAL A 299 -26.30 26.12 2.24
C VAL A 299 -27.45 26.85 1.55
N GLY A 300 -28.23 26.17 0.73
CA GLY A 300 -29.28 26.81 -0.07
C GLY A 300 -29.74 25.96 -1.25
N PRO A 301 -31.04 25.95 -1.59
CA PRO A 301 -31.52 25.26 -2.79
C PRO A 301 -30.73 25.70 -4.02
N GLY A 302 -30.19 24.75 -4.78
CA GLY A 302 -29.39 25.00 -5.98
C GLY A 302 -27.92 25.36 -5.72
N ALA A 303 -27.48 25.42 -4.45
CA ALA A 303 -26.08 25.68 -4.11
C ALA A 303 -25.16 24.56 -4.60
N ALA A 304 -25.62 23.31 -4.63
CA ALA A 304 -24.83 22.20 -5.17
C ALA A 304 -24.58 22.39 -6.67
N GLN A 305 -25.63 22.77 -7.42
CA GLN A 305 -25.50 23.04 -8.85
C GLN A 305 -24.61 24.26 -9.15
N ALA A 306 -24.62 25.27 -8.28
CA ALA A 306 -23.70 26.40 -8.36
C ALA A 306 -22.25 25.94 -8.13
N ALA A 307 -22.00 25.13 -7.10
CA ALA A 307 -20.68 24.57 -6.82
C ALA A 307 -20.16 23.67 -7.95
N ILE A 308 -21.01 22.88 -8.62
CA ILE A 308 -20.65 22.07 -9.79
C ILE A 308 -20.18 22.95 -10.96
N LYS A 309 -20.76 24.15 -11.12
CA LYS A 309 -20.41 25.10 -12.18
C LYS A 309 -19.19 25.97 -11.85
N GLU A 310 -18.76 25.99 -10.58
CA GLU A 310 -17.64 26.79 -10.12
C GLU A 310 -16.31 26.02 -10.29
N ASP A 311 -15.36 26.61 -11.00
CA ASP A 311 -14.05 26.00 -11.24
C ASP A 311 -12.91 27.04 -11.04
N PRO A 312 -12.04 26.88 -10.02
CA PRO A 312 -12.04 25.83 -8.98
C PRO A 312 -13.01 26.12 -7.83
N TRP A 313 -13.88 25.15 -7.50
CA TRP A 313 -14.68 25.20 -6.28
C TRP A 313 -13.86 24.85 -5.02
N ASN A 314 -13.87 25.74 -4.03
CA ASN A 314 -13.30 25.50 -2.71
C ASN A 314 -14.37 25.07 -1.71
N CYS A 315 -14.13 23.95 -1.03
CA CYS A 315 -15.10 23.45 -0.07
C CYS A 315 -15.26 24.35 1.16
N TYR A 316 -16.34 24.16 1.91
CA TYR A 316 -16.70 24.98 3.07
C TYR A 316 -15.70 24.92 4.23
N MET A 317 -14.77 23.95 4.21
CA MET A 317 -13.66 23.88 5.16
C MET A 317 -12.42 24.66 4.70
N CYS A 318 -12.26 24.86 3.38
CA CYS A 318 -11.12 25.58 2.78
C CYS A 318 -11.41 27.04 2.51
N GLY A 319 -12.68 27.40 2.26
CA GLY A 319 -13.05 28.77 1.94
C GLY A 319 -12.67 29.78 3.02
N HIS A 320 -12.43 31.02 2.57
CA HIS A 320 -12.12 32.14 3.45
C HIS A 320 -13.32 32.57 4.30
N LYS A 321 -14.55 32.37 3.80
CA LYS A 321 -15.78 32.61 4.56
C LYS A 321 -16.01 31.45 5.53
N GLY A 322 -16.41 31.77 6.77
CA GLY A 322 -16.79 30.75 7.75
C GLY A 322 -18.27 30.37 7.71
N VAL A 323 -19.09 31.07 6.91
CA VAL A 323 -20.55 30.94 6.91
C VAL A 323 -21.07 30.84 5.48
N TYR A 324 -21.89 29.82 5.22
CA TYR A 324 -22.49 29.49 3.93
C TYR A 324 -23.95 29.08 4.13
N GLY A 325 -24.88 30.03 4.01
CA GLY A 325 -26.28 29.79 4.38
C GLY A 325 -26.41 29.51 5.88
N LEU A 326 -27.01 28.38 6.24
CA LEU A 326 -27.05 27.90 7.63
C LEU A 326 -25.76 27.17 8.04
N LEU A 327 -24.95 26.73 7.09
CA LEU A 327 -23.74 25.98 7.37
C LEU A 327 -22.63 26.94 7.83
N ARG A 328 -22.29 26.87 9.13
CA ARG A 328 -21.18 27.64 9.72
C ARG A 328 -20.07 26.71 10.16
N ARG A 329 -18.85 26.92 9.65
CA ARG A 329 -17.63 26.25 10.12
C ARG A 329 -17.32 26.73 11.53
N ARG A 330 -17.02 25.80 12.43
CA ARG A 330 -16.57 26.13 13.78
C ARG A 330 -15.14 26.65 13.75
N ASP A 331 -14.81 27.63 14.57
CA ASP A 331 -13.43 28.17 14.65
C ASP A 331 -12.51 27.22 15.44
N ASP A 332 -13.07 26.53 16.44
CA ASP A 332 -12.41 25.54 17.30
C ASP A 332 -12.50 24.09 16.77
N TRP A 333 -12.95 23.91 15.51
CA TRP A 333 -13.10 22.58 14.90
C TRP A 333 -11.87 21.66 15.00
N PRO A 334 -10.60 22.15 14.93
CA PRO A 334 -9.42 21.29 15.04
C PRO A 334 -9.39 20.57 16.39
N THR A 335 -9.59 21.31 17.48
CA THR A 335 -9.57 20.79 18.85
C THR A 335 -10.79 19.91 19.11
N ARG A 336 -11.98 20.32 18.64
CA ARG A 336 -13.20 19.50 18.79
C ARG A 336 -13.07 18.15 18.10
N LEU A 337 -12.55 18.13 16.87
CA LEU A 337 -12.36 16.90 16.12
C LEU A 337 -11.41 15.95 16.84
N GLN A 338 -10.33 16.46 17.43
CA GLN A 338 -9.42 15.63 18.19
C GLN A 338 -10.08 15.02 19.43
N LEU A 339 -10.77 15.84 20.23
CA LEU A 339 -11.51 15.36 21.41
C LEU A 339 -12.59 14.34 21.04
N PHE A 340 -13.20 14.51 19.87
CA PHE A 340 -14.20 13.59 19.33
C PHE A 340 -13.66 12.16 19.18
N PHE A 341 -12.40 12.02 18.76
CA PHE A 341 -11.72 10.73 18.58
C PHE A 341 -10.92 10.28 19.82
N ALA A 342 -10.65 11.16 20.78
CA ALA A 342 -9.82 10.88 21.96
C ALA A 342 -10.60 10.26 23.14
N ASN A 343 -11.93 10.21 23.11
CA ASN A 343 -12.75 9.68 24.19
C ASN A 343 -12.62 8.15 24.33
N ASN A 344 -11.57 7.72 25.03
CA ASN A 344 -11.42 6.36 25.57
C ASN A 344 -11.62 6.37 27.09
N HIS A 345 -12.42 5.43 27.58
CA HIS A 345 -12.84 5.31 28.98
C HIS A 345 -11.82 4.58 29.89
N ASP A 346 -10.68 4.11 29.35
CA ASP A 346 -9.70 3.29 30.09
C ASP A 346 -8.37 4.07 30.23
N GLN A 347 -8.30 5.05 31.12
CA GLN A 347 -7.10 5.89 31.34
C GLN A 347 -6.19 5.29 32.42
N GLU A 348 -5.21 4.48 32.01
CA GLU A 348 -4.00 4.20 32.82
C GLU A 348 -2.85 5.19 32.56
N PHE A 349 -2.90 5.94 31.44
CA PHE A 349 -1.86 6.88 31.00
C PHE A 349 -2.44 8.25 30.65
N ASP A 350 -1.58 9.26 30.62
CA ASP A 350 -1.96 10.62 30.21
C ASP A 350 -2.50 10.65 28.77
N PRO A 351 -3.46 11.54 28.47
CA PRO A 351 -3.99 11.67 27.13
C PRO A 351 -2.87 12.06 26.14
N PRO A 352 -2.83 11.44 24.94
CA PRO A 352 -1.77 11.70 23.98
C PRO A 352 -1.76 13.16 23.53
N LYS A 353 -0.58 13.72 23.27
CA LYS A 353 -0.44 15.07 22.67
C LYS A 353 -1.20 15.12 21.34
N LEU A 354 -2.17 16.02 21.25
CA LEU A 354 -3.02 16.20 20.09
C LEU A 354 -2.46 17.31 19.18
N TYR A 355 -2.35 17.04 17.87
CA TYR A 355 -1.84 18.00 16.87
C TYR A 355 -2.96 18.53 15.98
N PRO A 356 -3.24 19.86 15.97
CA PRO A 356 -4.37 20.40 15.23
C PRO A 356 -4.20 20.12 13.73
N PRO A 357 -5.25 19.69 13.02
CA PRO A 357 -5.20 19.50 11.57
C PRO A 357 -4.66 20.73 10.83
N ILE A 358 -3.66 20.52 9.97
CA ILE A 358 -3.06 21.58 9.14
C ILE A 358 -4.02 21.93 7.98
N ALA A 359 -4.20 23.23 7.75
CA ALA A 359 -4.93 23.78 6.61
C ALA A 359 -4.35 23.26 5.29
N ALA A 360 -5.20 22.98 4.30
CA ALA A 360 -4.82 22.23 3.09
C ALA A 360 -3.65 22.88 2.32
N ASP A 361 -3.68 24.20 2.18
CA ASP A 361 -2.65 25.03 1.55
C ASP A 361 -1.30 24.99 2.25
N LYS A 362 -1.27 24.62 3.54
CA LYS A 362 -0.05 24.55 4.36
C LYS A 362 0.49 23.12 4.52
N ARG A 363 -0.18 22.12 3.95
CA ARG A 363 0.26 20.71 4.02
C ARG A 363 1.51 20.53 3.16
N LYS A 364 2.47 19.76 3.70
CA LYS A 364 3.74 19.43 3.05
C LYS A 364 3.87 17.91 2.92
N PRO A 365 4.69 17.40 1.99
CA PRO A 365 5.00 15.98 1.92
C PRO A 365 5.60 15.48 3.24
N ILE A 366 5.24 14.26 3.66
CA ILE A 366 5.66 13.69 4.95
C ILE A 366 7.06 13.05 4.86
N ARG A 367 7.78 13.07 5.98
CA ARG A 367 9.08 12.38 6.13
C ARG A 367 8.92 11.20 7.07
N VAL A 368 9.28 10.02 6.61
CA VAL A 368 8.98 8.75 7.29
C VAL A 368 10.27 8.02 7.67
N LEU A 369 10.32 7.56 8.92
CA LEU A 369 11.28 6.57 9.41
C LEU A 369 10.55 5.24 9.65
N SER A 370 10.86 4.22 8.85
CA SER A 370 10.31 2.87 8.98
C SER A 370 11.36 1.93 9.55
N LEU A 371 11.10 1.36 10.72
CA LEU A 371 12.00 0.44 11.40
C LEU A 371 11.43 -0.97 11.28
N PHE A 372 12.28 -1.95 10.91
CA PHE A 372 11.82 -3.32 10.61
C PHE A 372 10.82 -3.31 9.44
N ASP A 373 11.23 -2.66 8.34
CA ASP A 373 10.35 -2.28 7.22
C ASP A 373 9.73 -3.48 6.49
N GLY A 374 10.40 -4.63 6.52
CA GLY A 374 10.02 -5.81 5.77
C GLY A 374 9.86 -5.49 4.29
N ILE A 375 8.71 -5.84 3.71
CA ILE A 375 8.41 -5.64 2.29
C ILE A 375 7.93 -4.23 1.93
N ALA A 376 8.30 -3.21 2.72
CA ALA A 376 7.94 -1.80 2.53
C ALA A 376 6.43 -1.50 2.53
N THR A 377 5.68 -2.19 3.40
CA THR A 377 4.20 -2.04 3.48
C THR A 377 3.79 -0.60 3.78
N GLY A 378 4.54 0.10 4.65
CA GLY A 378 4.23 1.48 4.98
C GLY A 378 4.29 2.41 3.77
N LEU A 379 5.30 2.27 2.91
CA LEU A 379 5.43 3.07 1.70
C LEU A 379 4.32 2.78 0.69
N LEU A 380 3.94 1.50 0.53
CA LEU A 380 2.82 1.11 -0.33
C LEU A 380 1.52 1.79 0.11
N VAL A 381 1.14 1.64 1.38
CA VAL A 381 -0.13 2.20 1.90
C VAL A 381 -0.15 3.72 1.81
N LEU A 382 0.96 4.40 2.10
CA LEU A 382 1.02 5.86 1.97
C LEU A 382 0.84 6.33 0.52
N LYS A 383 1.37 5.58 -0.46
CA LYS A 383 1.15 5.84 -1.89
C LYS A 383 -0.30 5.60 -2.29
N ASP A 384 -0.89 4.49 -1.84
CA ASP A 384 -2.28 4.13 -2.13
C ASP A 384 -3.25 5.18 -1.54
N LEU A 385 -2.92 5.74 -0.37
CA LEU A 385 -3.65 6.87 0.25
C LEU A 385 -3.41 8.22 -0.44
N GLY A 386 -2.57 8.29 -1.48
CA GLY A 386 -2.24 9.54 -2.18
C GLY A 386 -1.45 10.54 -1.33
N ILE A 387 -0.83 10.11 -0.23
CA ILE A 387 -0.03 10.99 0.63
C ILE A 387 1.32 11.23 -0.03
N GLN A 388 1.68 12.51 -0.19
CA GLN A 388 2.99 12.88 -0.74
C GLN A 388 4.08 12.59 0.29
N ILE A 389 5.18 11.97 -0.15
CA ILE A 389 6.29 11.53 0.71
C ILE A 389 7.54 12.24 0.22
N ASP A 390 8.15 13.02 1.09
CA ASP A 390 9.44 13.70 0.86
C ASP A 390 10.58 12.68 0.95
N ARG A 391 10.61 11.94 2.07
CA ARG A 391 11.67 10.99 2.38
C ARG A 391 11.11 9.76 3.07
N TYR A 392 11.61 8.59 2.67
CA TYR A 392 11.30 7.32 3.31
C TYR A 392 12.59 6.58 3.63
N ILE A 393 12.97 6.58 4.91
CA ILE A 393 14.16 5.87 5.39
C ILE A 393 13.74 4.59 6.07
N ALA A 394 14.35 3.47 5.68
CA ALA A 394 13.98 2.15 6.15
C ALA A 394 15.17 1.42 6.78
N SER A 395 14.96 0.86 7.96
CA SER A 395 15.89 -0.12 8.56
C SER A 395 15.37 -1.53 8.29
N GLU A 396 16.18 -2.33 7.62
CA GLU A 396 15.90 -3.73 7.31
C GLU A 396 17.22 -4.48 7.11
N VAL A 397 17.26 -5.77 7.45
CA VAL A 397 18.46 -6.63 7.33
C VAL A 397 18.23 -7.85 6.44
N CYS A 398 16.98 -8.18 6.15
CA CYS A 398 16.65 -9.27 5.23
C CYS A 398 16.82 -8.79 3.77
N GLU A 399 17.81 -9.34 3.06
CA GLU A 399 18.10 -9.00 1.66
C GLU A 399 16.91 -9.23 0.71
N ASP A 400 16.09 -10.28 0.96
CA ASP A 400 14.89 -10.54 0.17
C ASP A 400 13.86 -9.42 0.33
N SER A 401 13.65 -8.96 1.57
CA SER A 401 12.74 -7.85 1.90
C SER A 401 13.20 -6.54 1.27
N ILE A 402 14.50 -6.23 1.37
CA ILE A 402 15.13 -5.05 0.75
C ILE A 402 14.95 -5.10 -0.76
N THR A 403 15.20 -6.25 -1.38
CA THR A 403 15.04 -6.45 -2.83
C THR A 403 13.60 -6.18 -3.26
N VAL A 404 12.61 -6.70 -2.53
CA VAL A 404 11.19 -6.44 -2.80
C VAL A 404 10.88 -4.94 -2.74
N GLY A 405 11.31 -4.25 -1.68
CA GLY A 405 11.08 -2.82 -1.51
C GLY A 405 11.75 -1.97 -2.61
N MET A 406 13.02 -2.27 -2.95
CA MET A 406 13.76 -1.60 -4.01
C MET A 406 13.07 -1.75 -5.38
N VAL A 407 12.67 -2.97 -5.75
CA VAL A 407 12.03 -3.26 -7.04
C VAL A 407 10.64 -2.63 -7.11
N ARG A 408 9.80 -2.82 -6.09
CA ARG A 408 8.41 -2.31 -6.08
C ARG A 408 8.33 -0.79 -6.01
N HIS A 409 9.31 -0.14 -5.39
CA HIS A 409 9.28 1.30 -5.16
C HIS A 409 10.37 2.08 -5.90
N GLN A 410 10.96 1.48 -6.93
CA GLN A 410 11.90 2.11 -7.86
C GLN A 410 13.08 2.81 -7.15
N GLY A 411 13.63 2.18 -6.11
CA GLY A 411 14.76 2.73 -5.36
C GLY A 411 14.47 3.98 -4.52
N LYS A 412 13.20 4.37 -4.33
CA LYS A 412 12.82 5.56 -3.54
C LYS A 412 13.03 5.42 -2.02
N ILE A 413 13.38 4.22 -1.54
CA ILE A 413 13.62 3.93 -0.13
C ILE A 413 15.11 4.08 0.15
N MET A 414 15.47 4.86 1.16
CA MET A 414 16.82 4.90 1.69
C MET A 414 16.99 3.81 2.74
N TYR A 415 17.56 2.66 2.35
CA TYR A 415 17.86 1.58 3.28
C TYR A 415 19.13 1.87 4.09
N VAL A 416 19.04 1.71 5.42
CA VAL A 416 20.14 2.02 6.35
C VAL A 416 20.68 0.81 7.11
N GLY A 417 20.21 -0.40 6.74
CA GLY A 417 20.63 -1.66 7.34
C GLY A 417 20.09 -1.86 8.75
N ASP A 418 20.91 -2.46 9.61
CA ASP A 418 20.54 -2.86 10.97
C ASP A 418 20.21 -1.66 11.87
N VAL A 419 19.04 -1.72 12.51
CA VAL A 419 18.51 -0.68 13.39
C VAL A 419 19.47 -0.31 14.53
N ARG A 420 20.26 -1.28 15.01
CA ARG A 420 21.21 -1.10 16.12
C ARG A 420 22.37 -0.18 15.76
N ASN A 421 22.66 -0.03 14.46
CA ASN A 421 23.73 0.84 13.97
C ASN A 421 23.26 2.30 13.78
N ILE A 422 21.96 2.57 13.97
CA ILE A 422 21.41 3.92 13.80
C ILE A 422 21.68 4.76 15.06
N THR A 423 22.49 5.80 14.90
CA THR A 423 22.87 6.70 16.00
C THR A 423 21.97 7.93 16.08
N ARG A 424 22.04 8.67 17.19
CA ARG A 424 21.40 9.99 17.32
C ARG A 424 21.81 10.95 16.19
N LYS A 425 23.09 10.92 15.79
CA LYS A 425 23.61 11.76 14.71
C LYS A 425 22.91 11.46 13.38
N HIS A 426 22.73 10.17 13.06
CA HIS A 426 21.99 9.77 11.87
C HIS A 426 20.55 10.32 11.88
N ILE A 427 19.82 10.18 13.00
CA ILE A 427 18.45 10.71 13.11
C ILE A 427 18.38 12.23 12.89
N GLN A 428 19.37 12.97 13.37
CA GLN A 428 19.44 14.43 13.19
C GLN A 428 19.77 14.84 11.74
N GLU A 429 20.66 14.10 11.07
CA GLU A 429 21.06 14.37 9.67
C GLU A 429 19.98 13.95 8.68
N TRP A 430 19.27 12.87 8.98
CA TRP A 430 18.22 12.33 8.14
C TRP A 430 16.86 13.01 8.34
N GLY A 431 16.62 13.54 9.54
CA GLY A 431 15.38 14.18 9.93
C GLY A 431 15.28 15.64 9.48
N PRO A 432 14.24 16.37 9.94
CA PRO A 432 13.18 15.92 10.87
C PRO A 432 12.26 14.85 10.27
N PHE A 433 11.72 13.95 11.11
CA PHE A 433 10.70 12.95 10.70
C PHE A 433 9.32 13.34 11.22
N ASP A 434 8.29 13.17 10.40
CA ASP A 434 6.88 13.42 10.74
C ASP A 434 6.14 12.15 11.17
N LEU A 435 6.62 10.99 10.72
CA LEU A 435 6.05 9.68 11.02
C LEU A 435 7.16 8.66 11.32
N VAL A 436 7.06 7.96 12.45
CA VAL A 436 7.93 6.83 12.81
C VAL A 436 7.09 5.56 12.93
N ILE A 437 7.35 4.55 12.12
CA ILE A 437 6.62 3.27 12.15
C ILE A 437 7.56 2.11 12.38
N GLY A 438 7.06 1.02 12.98
CA GLY A 438 7.81 -0.23 13.01
C GLY A 438 7.10 -1.40 13.68
N GLY A 439 7.53 -2.60 13.32
CA GLY A 439 7.06 -3.86 13.91
C GLY A 439 8.23 -4.80 14.13
N SER A 440 8.78 -4.83 15.35
CA SER A 440 9.94 -5.67 15.65
C SER A 440 9.56 -7.16 15.60
N PRO A 441 10.52 -8.07 15.28
CA PRO A 441 10.26 -9.50 15.20
C PRO A 441 9.51 -10.06 16.42
N CYS A 442 8.44 -10.82 16.17
CA CYS A 442 7.55 -11.30 17.23
C CYS A 442 7.93 -12.69 17.78
N ASN A 443 8.93 -13.36 17.18
CA ASN A 443 9.26 -14.76 17.47
C ASN A 443 9.59 -15.00 18.95
N ASP A 444 10.37 -14.11 19.57
CA ASP A 444 10.73 -14.21 20.99
C ASP A 444 9.68 -13.62 21.94
N LEU A 445 8.69 -12.90 21.41
CA LEU A 445 7.57 -12.36 22.20
C LEU A 445 6.37 -13.29 22.23
N SER A 446 6.21 -14.11 21.19
CA SER A 446 5.01 -14.92 21.03
C SER A 446 4.96 -16.10 22.02
N ILE A 447 3.88 -16.20 22.79
CA ILE A 447 3.66 -17.29 23.74
C ILE A 447 3.51 -18.66 23.06
N VAL A 448 3.17 -18.67 21.77
CA VAL A 448 3.04 -19.91 20.99
C VAL A 448 4.40 -20.51 20.61
N ASN A 449 5.49 -19.75 20.76
CA ASN A 449 6.85 -20.25 20.58
C ASN A 449 7.38 -20.83 21.90
N PRO A 450 7.65 -22.15 22.00
CA PRO A 450 8.20 -22.76 23.22
C PRO A 450 9.63 -22.29 23.51
N ALA A 451 10.38 -21.86 22.49
CA ALA A 451 11.77 -21.39 22.60
C ALA A 451 11.88 -19.86 22.80
N ARG A 452 10.77 -19.19 23.13
CA ARG A 452 10.73 -17.74 23.30
C ARG A 452 11.69 -17.27 24.38
N LYS A 453 12.39 -16.18 24.11
CA LYS A 453 13.30 -15.53 25.08
C LYS A 453 12.67 -14.32 25.81
N GLY A 454 11.49 -13.87 25.37
CA GLY A 454 10.79 -12.72 25.95
C GLY A 454 11.34 -11.37 25.47
N LEU A 455 10.82 -10.28 26.04
CA LEU A 455 11.12 -8.91 25.62
C LEU A 455 12.59 -8.49 25.82
N PHE A 456 13.24 -8.99 26.86
CA PHE A 456 14.58 -8.54 27.26
C PHE A 456 15.73 -9.34 26.63
N GLU A 457 15.41 -10.43 25.93
CA GLU A 457 16.39 -11.31 25.31
C GLU A 457 16.06 -11.58 23.84
N GLY A 458 16.95 -12.32 23.15
CA GLY A 458 16.76 -12.66 21.74
C GLY A 458 16.47 -11.45 20.85
N THR A 459 15.50 -11.62 19.95
CA THR A 459 14.96 -10.60 19.06
C THR A 459 13.95 -9.68 19.74
N GLY A 460 13.41 -10.05 20.91
CA GLY A 460 12.50 -9.20 21.69
C GLY A 460 13.11 -7.86 22.04
N ARG A 461 14.43 -7.82 22.28
CA ARG A 461 15.18 -6.59 22.59
C ARG A 461 15.11 -5.52 21.51
N LEU A 462 14.79 -5.91 20.26
CA LEU A 462 14.69 -4.96 19.14
C LEU A 462 13.54 -3.96 19.32
N PHE A 463 12.56 -4.26 20.17
CA PHE A 463 11.60 -3.27 20.65
C PHE A 463 12.30 -2.04 21.26
N PHE A 464 13.36 -2.22 22.04
CA PHE A 464 14.07 -1.11 22.68
C PHE A 464 14.79 -0.22 21.66
N GLU A 465 15.17 -0.75 20.50
CA GLU A 465 15.72 0.06 19.41
C GLU A 465 14.64 0.94 18.77
N PHE A 466 13.42 0.43 18.60
CA PHE A 466 12.27 1.26 18.21
C PHE A 466 12.04 2.37 19.24
N TYR A 467 11.94 2.03 20.52
CA TYR A 467 11.73 3.01 21.59
C TYR A 467 12.83 4.09 21.61
N ARG A 468 14.09 3.68 21.53
CA ARG A 468 15.25 4.59 21.49
C ARG A 468 15.15 5.55 20.31
N LEU A 469 14.96 5.05 19.09
CA LEU A 469 14.91 5.88 17.89
C LEU A 469 13.65 6.75 17.81
N LEU A 470 12.52 6.27 18.33
CA LEU A 470 11.31 7.07 18.49
C LEU A 470 11.57 8.30 19.38
N HIS A 471 12.28 8.11 20.50
CA HIS A 471 12.64 9.21 21.39
C HIS A 471 13.61 10.20 20.70
N GLU A 472 14.59 9.69 19.96
CA GLU A 472 15.54 10.53 19.19
C GLU A 472 14.88 11.33 18.06
N ALA A 473 13.85 10.77 17.41
CA ALA A 473 13.12 11.43 16.31
C ALA A 473 12.03 12.39 16.80
N ARG A 474 11.66 12.32 18.09
CA ARG A 474 10.59 13.13 18.68
C ARG A 474 10.96 14.63 18.64
N PRO A 475 10.03 15.51 18.26
CA PRO A 475 10.25 16.95 18.35
C PRO A 475 10.59 17.37 19.78
N LYS A 476 11.51 18.33 19.92
CA LYS A 476 11.87 18.92 21.22
C LYS A 476 10.69 19.69 21.80
N GLU A 477 10.70 19.91 23.12
CA GLU A 477 9.71 20.77 23.77
C GLU A 477 9.68 22.16 23.13
N GLY A 478 8.48 22.70 22.95
CA GLY A 478 8.25 23.94 22.19
C GLY A 478 8.08 23.77 20.68
N ASP A 479 8.48 22.63 20.10
CA ASP A 479 8.18 22.33 18.69
C ASP A 479 6.72 21.84 18.55
N SER A 480 5.93 22.64 17.82
CA SER A 480 4.52 22.39 17.55
C SER A 480 4.29 21.59 16.26
N ARG A 481 5.35 21.12 15.59
CA ARG A 481 5.24 20.29 14.39
C ARG A 481 4.49 19.00 14.70
N PRO A 482 3.50 18.60 13.88
CA PRO A 482 2.85 17.31 14.03
C PRO A 482 3.86 16.16 13.90
N PHE A 483 3.79 15.25 14.87
CA PHE A 483 4.66 14.08 14.92
C PHE A 483 3.87 12.85 15.32
N PHE A 484 3.92 11.85 14.45
CA PHE A 484 3.15 10.63 14.60
C PHE A 484 4.06 9.42 14.71
N TRP A 485 3.56 8.40 15.39
CA TRP A 485 4.24 7.12 15.48
C TRP A 485 3.26 5.95 15.60
N LEU A 486 3.71 4.79 15.14
CA LEU A 486 2.96 3.54 15.21
C LEU A 486 3.93 2.37 15.46
N PHE A 487 3.66 1.59 16.49
CA PHE A 487 4.33 0.33 16.77
C PHE A 487 3.33 -0.83 16.71
N GLU A 488 3.67 -1.90 16.01
CA GLU A 488 2.83 -3.09 15.86
C GLU A 488 3.51 -4.33 16.45
N ASN A 489 2.71 -5.20 17.07
CA ASN A 489 3.15 -6.55 17.40
C ASN A 489 1.98 -7.54 17.63
N VAL A 490 2.31 -8.82 17.86
CA VAL A 490 1.34 -9.91 18.01
C VAL A 490 0.49 -9.81 19.29
N VAL A 491 -0.79 -10.17 19.20
CA VAL A 491 -1.68 -10.28 20.38
C VAL A 491 -1.26 -11.41 21.32
N ALA A 492 -0.72 -12.49 20.75
CA ALA A 492 -0.26 -13.67 21.47
C ALA A 492 1.11 -13.44 22.12
N MET A 493 1.33 -12.31 22.79
CA MET A 493 2.52 -12.04 23.61
C MET A 493 2.23 -12.22 25.10
N GLY A 494 3.27 -12.35 25.93
CA GLY A 494 3.10 -12.44 27.38
C GLY A 494 2.41 -11.19 27.95
N VAL A 495 1.57 -11.36 28.97
CA VAL A 495 0.87 -10.22 29.63
C VAL A 495 1.88 -9.22 30.24
N SER A 496 2.99 -9.72 30.78
CA SER A 496 4.10 -8.89 31.27
C SER A 496 4.77 -8.10 30.15
N ASP A 497 5.08 -8.74 29.02
CA ASP A 497 5.72 -8.09 27.87
C ASP A 497 4.82 -6.99 27.29
N LYS A 498 3.51 -7.28 27.14
CA LYS A 498 2.52 -6.28 26.71
C LYS A 498 2.51 -5.07 27.64
N ARG A 499 2.43 -5.32 28.94
CA ARG A 499 2.40 -4.25 29.97
C ARG A 499 3.68 -3.44 29.95
N ASP A 500 4.83 -4.09 29.81
CA ASP A 500 6.12 -3.41 29.82
C ASP A 500 6.30 -2.58 28.55
N ILE A 501 5.92 -3.09 27.37
CA ILE A 501 5.83 -2.30 26.12
C ILE A 501 4.93 -1.07 26.31
N SER A 502 3.73 -1.24 26.87
CA SER A 502 2.82 -0.11 27.15
C SER A 502 3.44 0.93 28.08
N ARG A 503 4.23 0.51 29.09
CA ARG A 503 4.92 1.41 30.00
C ARG A 503 6.03 2.20 29.30
N PHE A 504 6.85 1.55 28.47
CA PHE A 504 7.89 2.24 27.71
C PHE A 504 7.30 3.22 26.68
N LEU A 505 6.19 2.86 26.06
CA LEU A 505 5.52 3.69 25.06
C LEU A 505 4.52 4.70 25.66
N GLU A 506 4.30 4.65 26.97
CA GLU A 506 3.34 5.48 27.71
C GLU A 506 1.94 5.46 27.07
N SER A 507 1.52 4.30 26.56
CA SER A 507 0.30 4.14 25.79
C SER A 507 -0.21 2.70 25.84
N ASN A 508 -1.52 2.52 25.78
CA ASN A 508 -2.15 1.20 25.67
C ASN A 508 -2.34 0.80 24.20
N PRO A 509 -2.22 -0.49 23.86
CA PRO A 509 -2.44 -0.93 22.50
C PRO A 509 -3.93 -0.96 22.17
N VAL A 510 -4.24 -0.67 20.91
CA VAL A 510 -5.49 -1.05 20.26
C VAL A 510 -5.32 -2.43 19.65
N MET A 511 -6.30 -3.31 19.88
CA MET A 511 -6.34 -4.61 19.22
C MET A 511 -7.20 -4.52 17.96
N ILE A 512 -6.62 -4.86 16.81
CA ILE A 512 -7.34 -4.93 15.53
C ILE A 512 -7.07 -6.31 14.93
N ASP A 513 -8.13 -6.99 14.50
CA ASP A 513 -8.03 -8.26 13.77
C ASP A 513 -8.31 -8.02 12.28
N ALA A 514 -7.37 -8.46 11.44
CA ALA A 514 -7.52 -8.35 9.99
C ALA A 514 -8.76 -9.06 9.45
N ARG A 515 -9.41 -9.96 10.21
CA ARG A 515 -10.67 -10.61 9.81
C ARG A 515 -11.80 -9.61 9.50
N GLU A 516 -11.73 -8.41 10.07
CA GLU A 516 -12.75 -7.37 9.89
C GLU A 516 -12.66 -6.70 8.50
N VAL A 517 -11.52 -6.87 7.82
CA VAL A 517 -11.21 -6.19 6.54
C VAL A 517 -10.55 -7.11 5.51
N SER A 518 -10.30 -8.37 5.85
CA SER A 518 -9.61 -9.35 5.00
C SER A 518 -10.07 -10.77 5.33
N ALA A 519 -9.68 -11.74 4.50
CA ALA A 519 -10.01 -13.15 4.70
C ALA A 519 -9.10 -13.87 5.73
N ALA A 520 -8.28 -13.14 6.50
CA ALA A 520 -7.30 -13.73 7.41
C ALA A 520 -7.58 -13.36 8.87
N HIS A 521 -7.55 -14.36 9.76
CA HIS A 521 -7.47 -14.15 11.21
C HIS A 521 -6.04 -13.72 11.57
N ARG A 522 -5.86 -12.42 11.83
CA ARG A 522 -4.57 -11.82 12.15
C ARG A 522 -4.75 -10.69 13.16
N ALA A 523 -5.13 -11.06 14.38
CA ALA A 523 -5.20 -10.14 15.52
C ALA A 523 -3.81 -9.59 15.87
N ARG A 524 -3.70 -8.26 15.93
CA ARG A 524 -2.48 -7.51 16.27
C ARG A 524 -2.76 -6.38 17.25
N TYR A 525 -1.75 -6.07 18.05
CA TYR A 525 -1.72 -4.90 18.92
C TYR A 525 -1.00 -3.76 18.21
N PHE A 526 -1.59 -2.57 18.30
CA PHE A 526 -1.06 -1.33 17.75
C PHE A 526 -0.96 -0.28 18.85
N TRP A 527 0.26 0.17 19.14
CA TRP A 527 0.52 1.33 19.96
C TRP A 527 0.82 2.51 19.06
N GLY A 528 0.37 3.71 19.43
CA GLY A 528 0.63 4.88 18.61
C GLY A 528 -0.12 6.10 19.08
N ASN A 529 0.00 7.16 18.28
CA ASN A 529 -0.74 8.40 18.44
C ASN A 529 -1.42 8.84 17.14
N LEU A 530 -1.68 7.90 16.22
CA LEU A 530 -2.43 8.21 15.01
C LEU A 530 -3.87 8.63 15.38
N PRO A 531 -4.39 9.73 14.79
CA PRO A 531 -5.74 10.19 15.09
C PRO A 531 -6.78 9.12 14.83
N GLY A 532 -7.67 8.88 15.80
CA GLY A 532 -8.79 7.94 15.64
C GLY A 532 -8.42 6.46 15.70
N MET A 533 -7.17 6.08 16.00
CA MET A 533 -6.81 4.65 16.09
C MET A 533 -7.61 3.87 17.13
N ASN A 534 -8.21 4.56 18.09
CA ASN A 534 -9.03 4.00 19.16
C ASN A 534 -10.52 3.82 18.79
N SER A 535 -10.96 4.29 17.61
CA SER A 535 -12.35 4.10 17.20
C SER A 535 -12.59 2.61 16.94
N LYS A 536 -13.26 1.93 17.88
CA LYS A 536 -13.76 0.57 17.66
C LYS A 536 -14.72 0.63 16.45
N ARG A 537 -14.48 -0.23 15.45
CA ARG A 537 -15.47 -0.52 14.42
C ARG A 537 -16.60 -1.38 14.98
#